data_AF-A0A138A882-F1
#
_entry.id   AF-A0A138A882-F1
#
_cell.length_a   1.000
_cell.length_b   1.000
_cell.length_c   1.000
_cell.angle_alpha   90.00
_cell.angle_beta   90.00
_cell.angle_gamma   90.00
#
_symmetry.space_group_name_H-M   'P 1'
#
loop_
_entity.id
_entity.type
_entity.pdbx_description
1 polymer ?
#
loop_
_entity_poly.entity_id
_entity_poly.type
_entity_poly.pdbx_seq_one_letter_code
_entity_poly.pdbx_strand_id
1 'polypeptide(L)'
;MKIAPVVLAGGVLVALAACTSPNTDSSTVVEIDGKAESAAEFVNAGCTRTGDSITIGSGSVQTARGIGAMLTEGNPPTVSSLFIATGGNVMTVLNTPVGQVGSAKASKAGNRYTITGEARAANLSTKKFRVEITCS
;
A
#
# COMPACT_ATOMS: atom_id res chain seq x y z
N MET A 1 -49.73 -4.60 15.23
CA MET A 1 -49.74 -3.12 15.02
C MET A 1 -48.45 -2.82 14.24
N LYS A 2 -48.49 -2.61 12.92
CA LYS A 2 -48.53 -1.28 12.26
C LYS A 2 -47.44 -0.38 12.87
N ILE A 3 -46.44 0.15 12.15
CA ILE A 3 -46.49 0.90 10.88
C ILE A 3 -45.08 0.93 10.25
N ALA A 4 -44.99 0.75 8.93
CA ALA A 4 -43.88 1.22 8.10
C ALA A 4 -44.29 2.52 7.39
N PRO A 5 -43.38 3.46 7.11
CA PRO A 5 -43.58 4.42 6.04
C PRO A 5 -42.61 4.18 4.88
N VAL A 6 -43.21 3.93 3.72
CA VAL A 6 -42.65 4.17 2.39
C VAL A 6 -42.47 5.68 2.21
N VAL A 7 -41.30 6.11 1.74
CA VAL A 7 -41.10 7.45 1.17
C VAL A 7 -40.54 7.28 -0.25
N LEU A 8 -41.30 7.78 -1.22
CA LEU A 8 -40.99 7.88 -2.64
C LEU A 8 -40.20 9.17 -2.95
N ALA A 9 -39.25 9.02 -3.87
CA ALA A 9 -38.83 9.94 -4.95
C ALA A 9 -38.32 11.37 -4.61
N GLY A 10 -37.06 11.60 -4.95
CA GLY A 10 -36.47 12.94 -5.12
C GLY A 10 -35.03 12.85 -5.63
N GLY A 11 -34.83 12.95 -6.94
CA GLY A 11 -33.51 12.88 -7.57
C GLY A 11 -32.70 14.16 -7.38
N VAL A 12 -31.50 14.02 -6.83
CA VAL A 12 -30.28 14.75 -7.22
C VAL A 12 -29.16 13.71 -7.14
N LEU A 13 -28.56 13.37 -8.28
CA LEU A 13 -27.32 12.59 -8.35
C LEU A 13 -26.17 13.46 -7.85
N VAL A 14 -25.97 13.50 -6.53
CA VAL A 14 -24.69 13.90 -5.98
C VAL A 14 -23.77 12.70 -6.20
N ALA A 15 -22.84 12.82 -7.14
CA ALA A 15 -21.78 11.84 -7.31
C ALA A 15 -20.98 11.78 -6.01
N LEU A 16 -21.27 10.78 -5.16
CA LEU A 16 -20.30 10.34 -4.17
C LEU A 16 -19.09 9.88 -4.98
N ALA A 17 -18.04 10.69 -4.98
CA ALA A 17 -16.71 10.17 -5.20
C ALA A 17 -16.56 9.05 -4.17
N ALA A 18 -16.68 7.81 -4.63
CA ALA A 18 -16.40 6.64 -3.84
C ALA A 18 -14.93 6.76 -3.44
N CYS A 19 -14.68 7.30 -2.26
CA CYS A 19 -13.49 6.96 -1.51
C CYS A 19 -13.61 5.46 -1.33
N THR A 20 -12.96 4.69 -2.22
CA THR A 20 -12.74 3.27 -2.00
C THR A 20 -11.97 3.18 -0.69
N SER A 21 -12.70 3.00 0.42
CA SER A 21 -12.10 2.81 1.73
C SER A 21 -11.25 1.56 1.62
N PRO A 22 -9.92 1.66 1.77
CA PRO A 22 -9.08 0.47 1.77
C PRO A 22 -9.56 -0.41 2.93
N ASN A 23 -9.76 -1.70 2.67
CA ASN A 23 -10.18 -2.69 3.66
C ASN A 23 -9.40 -2.48 4.97
N THR A 24 -10.08 -2.00 6.01
CA THR A 24 -9.47 -1.68 7.31
C THR A 24 -9.13 -2.92 8.13
N ASP A 25 -9.53 -4.11 7.66
CA ASP A 25 -9.26 -5.40 8.31
C ASP A 25 -8.04 -6.15 7.73
N SER A 26 -7.42 -5.64 6.65
CA SER A 26 -6.15 -6.18 6.16
C SER A 26 -4.99 -5.38 6.75
N SER A 27 -4.06 -6.07 7.42
CA SER A 27 -2.82 -5.45 7.92
C SER A 27 -1.96 -4.86 6.79
N THR A 28 -2.21 -5.25 5.54
CA THR A 28 -1.57 -4.70 4.35
C THR A 28 -2.59 -4.36 3.26
N VAL A 29 -2.46 -3.17 2.68
CA VAL A 29 -3.19 -2.70 1.50
C VAL A 29 -2.18 -2.46 0.40
N VAL A 30 -2.46 -2.94 -0.81
CA VAL A 30 -1.64 -2.68 -2.00
C VAL A 30 -2.55 -2.28 -3.15
N GLU A 31 -2.24 -1.15 -3.77
CA GLU A 31 -2.92 -0.66 -4.97
C GLU A 31 -1.88 -0.33 -6.04
N ILE A 32 -2.14 -0.75 -7.28
CA ILE A 32 -1.29 -0.50 -8.44
C ILE A 32 -2.11 0.18 -9.53
N ASP A 33 -1.65 1.32 -10.02
CA ASP A 33 -2.36 2.19 -10.97
C ASP A 33 -3.82 2.50 -10.54
N GLY A 34 -4.05 2.62 -9.22
CA GLY A 34 -5.37 2.87 -8.64
C GLY A 34 -6.28 1.63 -8.54
N LYS A 35 -5.79 0.45 -8.93
CA LYS A 35 -6.49 -0.82 -8.75
C LYS A 35 -5.99 -1.51 -7.48
N ALA A 36 -6.92 -1.80 -6.57
CA ALA A 36 -6.63 -2.59 -5.39
C ALA A 36 -6.26 -4.04 -5.75
N GLU A 37 -5.20 -4.52 -5.14
CA GLU A 37 -4.80 -5.92 -5.17
C GLU A 37 -5.53 -6.72 -4.09
N SER A 38 -5.62 -8.05 -4.27
CA SER A 38 -6.26 -8.94 -3.29
C SER A 38 -5.49 -8.94 -1.96
N ALA A 39 -6.12 -8.43 -0.91
CA ALA A 39 -5.53 -8.36 0.43
C ALA A 39 -5.22 -9.75 1.03
N ALA A 40 -5.94 -10.79 0.61
CA ALA A 40 -5.71 -12.17 1.05
C ALA A 40 -4.31 -12.70 0.68
N GLU A 41 -3.61 -12.02 -0.23
CA GLU A 41 -2.31 -12.46 -0.73
C GLU A 41 -1.13 -11.70 -0.09
N PHE A 42 -1.42 -10.66 0.69
CA PHE A 42 -0.45 -9.87 1.46
C PHE A 42 -0.67 -10.09 2.96
N VAL A 43 -0.19 -11.24 3.43
CA VAL A 43 -0.34 -11.71 4.82
C VAL A 43 0.94 -11.47 5.64
N ASN A 44 0.92 -11.75 6.95
CA ASN A 44 2.10 -11.67 7.83
C ASN A 44 2.81 -10.31 7.80
N ALA A 45 2.05 -9.22 7.91
CA ALA A 45 2.63 -7.89 8.03
C ALA A 45 3.53 -7.79 9.27
N GLY A 46 4.71 -7.23 9.11
CA GLY A 46 5.68 -7.10 10.19
C GLY A 46 6.70 -6.01 9.92
N CYS A 47 7.24 -5.47 11.00
CA CYS A 47 8.23 -4.41 10.95
C CYS A 47 9.36 -4.72 11.91
N THR A 48 10.59 -4.75 11.40
CA THR A 48 11.79 -4.99 12.19
C THR A 48 12.65 -3.74 12.18
N ARG A 49 13.13 -3.35 13.36
CA ARG A 49 14.00 -2.20 13.52
C ARG A 49 15.44 -2.65 13.78
N THR A 50 16.37 -2.07 13.03
CA THR A 50 17.81 -2.33 13.18
C THR A 50 18.57 -1.01 13.06
N GLY A 51 19.06 -0.49 14.20
CA GLY A 51 19.62 0.87 14.25
C GLY A 51 18.60 1.90 13.76
N ASP A 52 19.02 2.79 12.85
CA ASP A 52 18.14 3.81 12.27
C ASP A 52 17.21 3.30 11.16
N SER A 53 17.41 2.05 10.72
CA SER A 53 16.62 1.47 9.63
C SER A 53 15.38 0.73 10.15
N ILE A 54 14.31 0.79 9.36
CA ILE A 54 13.08 0.05 9.55
C ILE A 54 12.86 -0.79 8.30
N THR A 55 12.82 -2.11 8.46
CA THR A 55 12.38 -3.02 7.41
C THR A 55 10.90 -3.32 7.64
N ILE A 56 10.09 -3.14 6.62
CA ILE A 56 8.66 -3.44 6.63
C ILE A 56 8.40 -4.51 5.56
N GLY A 57 7.59 -5.51 5.89
CA GLY A 57 7.27 -6.58 4.96
C GLY A 57 5.89 -7.16 5.19
N SER A 58 5.33 -7.72 4.14
CA SER A 58 4.10 -8.52 4.16
C SER A 58 4.05 -9.37 2.89
N GLY A 59 3.67 -10.63 2.98
CA GLY A 59 3.55 -11.48 1.81
C GLY A 59 3.38 -12.95 2.12
N SER A 60 3.18 -13.72 1.05
CA SER A 60 3.10 -15.16 1.04
C SER A 60 4.10 -15.75 0.05
N VAL A 61 4.92 -16.68 0.54
CA VAL A 61 5.85 -17.45 -0.29
C VAL A 61 5.08 -18.35 -1.27
N GLN A 62 3.89 -18.83 -0.90
CA GLN A 62 3.10 -19.75 -1.71
C GLN A 62 2.54 -19.10 -2.97
N THR A 63 2.16 -17.83 -2.89
CA THR A 63 1.61 -17.07 -4.04
C THR A 63 2.66 -16.22 -4.74
N ALA A 64 3.91 -16.20 -4.26
CA ALA A 64 4.97 -15.30 -4.72
C ALA A 64 4.53 -13.83 -4.75
N ARG A 65 3.75 -13.43 -3.75
CA ARG A 65 3.25 -12.07 -3.58
C ARG A 65 3.68 -11.49 -2.26
N GLY A 66 3.99 -10.21 -2.30
CA GLY A 66 4.42 -9.52 -1.11
C GLY A 66 4.97 -8.15 -1.41
N ILE A 67 5.29 -7.46 -0.34
CA ILE A 67 6.02 -6.22 -0.34
C ILE A 67 7.23 -6.40 0.59
N GLY A 68 8.31 -5.72 0.26
CA GLY A 68 9.38 -5.40 1.19
C GLY A 68 9.77 -3.95 1.04
N ALA A 69 9.97 -3.22 2.14
CA ALA A 69 10.46 -1.85 2.10
C ALA A 69 11.51 -1.65 3.19
N MET A 70 12.55 -0.89 2.85
CA MET A 70 13.54 -0.40 3.81
C MET A 70 13.40 1.11 3.91
N LEU A 71 13.13 1.57 5.13
CA LEU A 71 12.97 2.96 5.47
C LEU A 71 14.05 3.39 6.47
N THR A 72 14.37 4.67 6.48
CA THR A 72 15.16 5.30 7.55
C THR A 72 14.21 6.05 8.49
N GLU A 73 14.51 6.02 9.78
CA GLU A 73 13.75 6.79 10.76
C GLU A 73 13.79 8.30 10.51
N GLY A 74 12.68 8.95 10.87
CA GLY A 74 12.43 10.35 10.62
C GLY A 74 10.94 10.66 10.72
N ASN A 75 10.59 11.94 10.68
CA ASN A 75 9.21 12.39 10.59
C ASN A 75 9.08 13.45 9.48
N PRO A 76 8.73 13.06 8.24
CA PRO A 76 8.33 11.71 7.81
C PRO A 76 9.51 10.72 7.67
N PRO A 77 9.25 9.40 7.74
CA PRO A 77 10.24 8.39 7.35
C PRO A 77 10.65 8.53 5.88
N THR A 78 11.89 8.15 5.56
CA THR A 78 12.37 8.15 4.17
C THR A 78 12.43 6.74 3.63
N VAL A 79 11.94 6.51 2.41
CA VAL A 79 12.03 5.19 1.75
C VAL A 79 13.37 5.10 1.00
N SER A 80 14.19 4.13 1.38
CA SER A 80 15.48 3.84 0.73
C SER A 80 15.31 2.82 -0.39
N SER A 81 14.47 1.81 -0.17
CA SER A 81 14.10 0.83 -1.20
C SER A 81 12.72 0.25 -0.93
N LEU A 82 12.05 -0.19 -1.99
CA LEU A 82 10.78 -0.88 -1.92
C LEU A 82 10.64 -1.85 -3.09
N PHE A 83 10.09 -3.02 -2.82
CA PHE A 83 9.75 -4.05 -3.81
C PHE A 83 8.30 -4.46 -3.61
N ILE A 84 7.56 -4.63 -4.71
CA ILE A 84 6.19 -5.15 -4.72
C ILE A 84 6.15 -6.31 -5.72
N ALA A 85 5.79 -7.49 -5.25
CA ALA A 85 5.57 -8.68 -6.05
C ALA A 85 4.06 -8.98 -6.15
N THR A 86 3.58 -9.20 -7.38
CA THR A 86 2.17 -9.49 -7.68
C THR A 86 1.96 -10.86 -8.32
N GLY A 87 2.83 -11.84 -8.04
CA GLY A 87 2.69 -13.23 -8.48
C GLY A 87 3.16 -13.53 -9.91
N GLY A 88 3.38 -12.48 -10.71
CA GLY A 88 3.98 -12.59 -12.05
C GLY A 88 4.74 -11.35 -12.50
N ASN A 89 4.79 -10.31 -11.66
CA ASN A 89 5.57 -9.10 -11.88
C ASN A 89 6.18 -8.65 -10.57
N VAL A 90 7.31 -7.95 -10.69
CA VAL A 90 7.97 -7.26 -9.59
C VAL A 90 8.17 -5.80 -9.98
N MET A 91 7.90 -4.91 -9.04
CA MET A 91 8.08 -3.47 -9.17
C MET A 91 9.02 -2.98 -8.07
N THR A 92 9.92 -2.06 -8.43
CA THR A 92 11.00 -1.61 -7.55
C THR A 92 11.04 -0.10 -7.44
N VAL A 93 11.32 0.38 -6.22
CA VAL A 93 11.82 1.71 -5.93
C VAL A 93 13.21 1.58 -5.31
N LEU A 94 14.14 2.40 -5.76
CA LEU A 94 15.45 2.57 -5.14
C LEU A 94 15.71 4.07 -4.99
N ASN A 95 16.09 4.50 -3.80
CA ASN A 95 16.43 5.88 -3.51
C ASN A 95 17.65 5.91 -2.59
N THR A 96 18.83 5.75 -3.20
CA THR A 96 20.10 5.71 -2.48
C THR A 96 21.09 6.68 -3.13
N PRO A 97 22.19 7.07 -2.45
CA PRO A 97 23.18 7.98 -3.03
C PRO A 97 23.84 7.44 -4.31
N VAL A 98 23.83 6.12 -4.51
CA VAL A 98 24.45 5.46 -5.66
C VAL A 98 23.49 5.24 -6.84
N GLY A 99 22.19 5.53 -6.66
CA GLY A 99 21.22 5.38 -7.73
C GLY A 99 19.77 5.58 -7.31
N GLN A 100 18.97 6.06 -8.26
CA GLN A 100 17.54 6.30 -8.10
C GLN A 100 16.73 5.60 -9.19
N VAL A 101 15.71 4.86 -8.77
CA VAL A 101 14.75 4.16 -9.62
C VAL A 101 13.36 4.39 -9.04
N GLY A 102 12.49 5.03 -9.80
CA GLY A 102 11.15 5.40 -9.31
C GLY A 102 11.21 6.50 -8.25
N SER A 103 10.13 6.63 -7.48
CA SER A 103 10.02 7.57 -6.35
C SER A 103 9.08 7.02 -5.30
N ALA A 104 9.31 7.36 -4.04
CA ALA A 104 8.42 7.01 -2.95
C ALA A 104 8.44 8.07 -1.85
N LYS A 105 7.28 8.28 -1.23
CA LYS A 105 7.11 9.04 0.00
C LYS A 105 6.45 8.14 1.02
N ALA A 106 6.89 8.24 2.27
CA ALA A 106 6.28 7.52 3.38
C ALA A 106 5.72 8.49 4.41
N SER A 107 4.67 8.07 5.09
CA SER A 107 4.17 8.68 6.33
C SER A 107 3.88 7.58 7.34
N LYS A 108 3.79 7.96 8.61
CA LYS A 108 3.48 7.04 9.71
C LYS A 108 2.41 7.65 10.60
N ALA A 109 1.38 6.87 10.90
CA ALA A 109 0.33 7.20 11.86
C ALA A 109 0.20 6.04 12.86
N GLY A 110 0.67 6.24 14.09
CA GLY A 110 0.78 5.16 15.08
C GLY A 110 1.70 4.04 14.58
N ASN A 111 1.16 2.83 14.44
CA ASN A 111 1.86 1.66 13.89
C ASN A 111 1.60 1.44 12.38
N ARG A 112 0.83 2.31 11.71
CA ARG A 112 0.53 2.20 10.28
C ARG A 112 1.46 3.07 9.46
N TYR A 113 2.14 2.47 8.49
CA TYR A 113 2.92 3.16 7.47
C TYR A 113 2.10 3.26 6.19
N THR A 114 2.14 4.43 5.54
CA THR A 114 1.59 4.65 4.20
C THR A 114 2.74 5.01 3.28
N ILE A 115 2.91 4.29 2.19
CA ILE A 115 3.94 4.52 1.18
C ILE A 115 3.28 4.68 -0.18
N THR A 116 3.55 5.80 -0.84
CA THR A 116 3.00 6.10 -2.16
C THR A 116 4.10 6.54 -3.10
N GLY A 117 3.95 6.25 -4.38
CA GLY A 117 4.87 6.78 -5.39
C GLY A 117 4.77 6.06 -6.72
N GLU A 118 5.90 5.99 -7.39
CA GLU A 118 6.06 5.40 -8.72
C GLU A 118 7.18 4.35 -8.69
N ALA A 119 6.86 3.11 -9.01
CA ALA A 119 7.82 2.01 -9.05
C ALA A 119 8.09 1.60 -10.51
N ARG A 120 9.30 1.07 -10.77
CA ARG A 120 9.65 0.52 -12.08
C ARG A 120 9.40 -0.99 -12.10
N ALA A 121 8.59 -1.43 -13.05
CA ALA A 121 8.33 -2.85 -13.28
C ALA A 121 9.43 -3.51 -14.12
N ALA A 122 9.48 -4.84 -14.11
CA ALA A 122 10.45 -5.62 -14.89
C ALA A 122 10.40 -5.35 -16.41
N ASN A 123 9.23 -4.98 -16.94
CA ASN A 123 9.06 -4.56 -18.33
C ASN A 123 9.44 -3.08 -18.60
N LEU A 124 10.14 -2.43 -17.67
CA LEU A 124 10.57 -1.02 -17.69
C LEU A 124 9.45 0.02 -17.61
N SER A 125 8.18 -0.41 -17.51
CA SER A 125 7.06 0.52 -17.29
C SER A 125 7.11 1.14 -15.90
N THR A 126 6.60 2.36 -15.77
CA THR A 126 6.34 3.01 -14.48
C THR A 126 4.93 2.66 -14.03
N LYS A 127 4.79 2.31 -12.76
CA LYS A 127 3.51 2.01 -12.12
C LYS A 127 3.32 2.87 -10.89
N LYS A 128 2.16 3.51 -10.78
CA LYS A 128 1.78 4.21 -9.55
C LYS A 128 1.42 3.17 -8.51
N PHE A 129 1.83 3.39 -7.28
CA PHE A 129 1.46 2.48 -6.20
C PHE A 129 1.04 3.24 -4.94
N ARG A 130 0.22 2.56 -4.16
CA ARG A 130 -0.08 2.88 -2.76
C ARG A 130 0.03 1.60 -1.96
N VAL A 131 0.81 1.63 -0.90
CA VAL A 131 0.99 0.54 0.05
C VAL A 131 0.70 1.07 1.43
N GLU A 132 -0.12 0.38 2.20
CA GLU A 132 -0.30 0.66 3.62
C GLU A 132 -0.05 -0.58 4.42
N ILE A 133 0.69 -0.47 5.51
CA ILE A 133 1.08 -1.61 6.33
C ILE A 133 0.97 -1.22 7.78
N THR A 134 0.22 -2.02 8.53
CA THR A 134 0.09 -1.91 9.97
C THR A 134 1.05 -2.90 10.60
N CYS A 135 2.07 -2.38 11.29
CA CYS A 135 3.01 -3.21 12.04
C CYS A 135 2.31 -3.77 13.28
N SER A 136 2.31 -5.09 13.43
CA SER A 136 1.94 -5.79 14.67
C SER A 136 3.13 -5.94 15.62
#